data_AF-A0A257LBG6-F1
#
_entry.id   AF-A0A257LBG6-F1
#
_cell.length_a   1.000
_cell.length_b   1.000
_cell.length_c   1.000
_cell.angle_alpha   90.00
_cell.angle_beta   90.00
_cell.angle_gamma   90.00
#
_symmetry.space_group_name_H-M   'P 1'
#
loop_
_entity.id
_entity.type
_entity.pdbx_description
1 polymer ?
#
loop_
_entity_poly.entity_id
_entity_poly.type
_entity_poly.pdbx_seq_one_letter_code
_entity_poly.pdbx_strand_id
1 'polypeptide(L)'
;MRKVAYLFIFIFCTCLPGFSQANFDARFKAKETVFLLRHGKFETIYNRMDPLMKRMMDEEKLMGFWDVLEMSNGQIISVAEPSITSKDKLIISITPIEYERKKIGLKVVFNAKGEICGLFVAAPNPQYQHPDYINPYSFYEYKKTLARPNFPLSGILTVPKKGIPFPLVIIVGDAGNTDKDLSIGSSKMYKDLAWGLADNGVAVFRYDRRRFSYPKEMAAQKNASLKEEYLNDLQFILQQLKTVHEIDSNHIFILGHGLGGYLLPYFEKNLKGVQGYIGFSAPYSTYPELLLAQAKYLQAKAPAVEKVYYEAQVKKAQNAVNPLLVKSKLDSFPDGFSSSLLASLNENSPAKIGSNLLAKRVLFIQGGRDFEVPPAELESWKSAAGTTSTQNWTFINYPKLNHIGIEGEGVSLPSEYEKPGNVPLDILLQIASFVLY
;
A
#
# COMPACT_ATOMS: atom_id res chain seq x y z
N MET A 1 -33.92 -19.40 -17.91
CA MET A 1 -32.59 -19.26 -17.26
C MET A 1 -32.20 -17.78 -17.25
N ARG A 2 -32.51 -17.06 -16.16
CA ARG A 2 -32.11 -15.65 -15.99
C ARG A 2 -30.69 -15.63 -15.40
N LYS A 3 -29.76 -14.94 -16.06
CA LYS A 3 -28.42 -14.66 -15.52
C LYS A 3 -28.59 -13.73 -14.31
N VAL A 4 -28.41 -14.26 -13.10
CA VAL A 4 -28.34 -13.46 -11.87
C VAL A 4 -26.94 -12.86 -11.82
N ALA A 5 -26.86 -11.53 -11.93
CA ALA A 5 -25.61 -10.79 -11.79
C ALA A 5 -25.24 -10.73 -10.30
N TYR A 6 -24.05 -11.22 -9.96
CA TYR A 6 -23.55 -11.23 -8.59
C TYR A 6 -23.21 -9.80 -8.14
N LEU A 7 -23.93 -9.34 -7.11
CA LEU A 7 -23.82 -8.02 -6.52
C LEU A 7 -22.76 -8.05 -5.41
N PHE A 8 -21.57 -7.53 -5.67
CA PHE A 8 -20.57 -7.26 -4.62
C PHE A 8 -20.56 -5.75 -4.37
N ILE A 9 -21.03 -5.34 -3.20
CA ILE A 9 -21.04 -3.94 -2.76
C ILE A 9 -19.72 -3.68 -2.03
N PHE A 10 -18.80 -2.93 -2.66
CA PHE A 10 -17.58 -2.45 -1.99
C PHE A 10 -17.81 -1.06 -1.41
N ILE A 11 -17.70 -0.95 -0.08
CA ILE A 11 -17.76 0.31 0.65
C ILE A 11 -16.45 0.46 1.39
N PHE A 12 -15.67 1.48 1.01
CA PHE A 12 -14.56 1.96 1.83
C PHE A 12 -15.10 3.03 2.78
N CYS A 13 -15.24 2.67 4.05
CA CYS A 13 -15.67 3.61 5.06
C CYS A 13 -14.48 4.49 5.50
N THR A 14 -14.56 5.80 5.24
CA THR A 14 -13.68 6.79 5.89
C THR A 14 -14.50 7.52 6.95
N CYS A 15 -14.11 7.37 8.22
CA CYS A 15 -14.70 8.08 9.36
C CYS A 15 -13.68 9.02 10.04
N LEU A 16 -14.21 10.16 10.47
CA LEU A 16 -13.58 11.30 11.16
C LEU A 16 -12.89 10.94 12.51
N PRO A 17 -12.04 11.83 13.08
CA PRO A 17 -11.07 11.45 14.10
C PRO A 17 -11.71 11.26 15.48
N GLY A 18 -11.58 10.05 16.00
CA GLY A 18 -11.75 9.74 17.41
C GLY A 18 -10.82 8.58 17.75
N PHE A 19 -9.96 8.76 18.74
CA PHE A 19 -9.12 7.68 19.24
C PHE A 19 -9.98 6.63 19.94
N SER A 20 -9.77 5.38 19.57
CA SER A 20 -9.67 4.29 20.53
C SER A 20 -8.70 3.27 19.95
N GLN A 21 -7.88 2.65 20.81
CA GLN A 21 -7.47 1.26 20.57
C GLN A 21 -8.76 0.48 20.30
N ALA A 22 -8.79 -0.51 19.42
CA ALA A 22 -9.95 -1.39 19.49
C ALA A 22 -10.02 -1.97 20.90
N ASN A 23 -10.92 -1.47 21.73
CA ASN A 23 -11.23 -1.99 23.07
C ASN A 23 -12.07 -3.28 22.93
N PHE A 24 -11.93 -3.96 21.80
CA PHE A 24 -12.71 -5.12 21.43
C PHE A 24 -11.80 -6.14 20.79
N ASP A 25 -12.09 -7.40 21.05
CA ASP A 25 -11.42 -8.51 20.41
C ASP A 25 -12.00 -8.70 18.99
N ALA A 26 -11.22 -8.27 17.99
CA ALA A 26 -11.61 -8.39 16.59
C ALA A 26 -11.69 -9.85 16.12
N ARG A 27 -10.89 -10.77 16.69
CA ARG A 27 -10.98 -12.20 16.37
C ARG A 27 -12.29 -12.77 16.87
N PHE A 28 -12.64 -12.45 18.12
CA PHE A 28 -13.91 -12.86 18.71
C PHE A 28 -15.09 -12.32 17.88
N LYS A 29 -15.12 -11.00 17.63
CA LYS A 29 -16.21 -10.39 16.85
C LYS A 29 -16.33 -10.97 15.45
N ALA A 30 -15.22 -11.28 14.77
CA ALA A 30 -15.28 -11.87 13.43
C ALA A 30 -15.87 -13.29 13.42
N LYS A 31 -15.45 -14.14 14.38
CA LYS A 31 -16.06 -15.47 14.56
C LYS A 31 -17.53 -15.37 14.93
N GLU A 32 -17.87 -14.43 15.81
CA GLU A 32 -19.24 -14.18 16.21
C GLU A 32 -20.09 -13.73 15.02
N THR A 33 -19.57 -12.91 14.10
CA THR A 33 -20.26 -12.55 12.86
C THR A 33 -20.56 -13.79 12.00
N VAL A 34 -19.60 -14.71 11.82
CA VAL A 34 -19.84 -15.97 11.09
C VAL A 34 -20.91 -16.81 11.80
N PHE A 35 -20.83 -16.90 13.13
CA PHE A 35 -21.82 -17.62 13.93
C PHE A 35 -23.22 -17.01 13.76
N LEU A 36 -23.36 -15.69 13.86
CA LEU A 36 -24.64 -15.00 13.71
C LEU A 36 -25.23 -15.17 12.31
N LEU A 37 -24.41 -15.09 11.26
CA LEU A 37 -24.83 -15.33 9.88
C LEU A 37 -25.39 -16.74 9.71
N ARG A 38 -24.65 -17.75 10.18
CA ARG A 38 -25.05 -19.17 10.12
C ARG A 38 -26.36 -19.47 10.86
N HIS A 39 -26.70 -18.68 11.88
CA HIS A 39 -27.91 -18.87 12.69
C HIS A 39 -29.03 -17.87 12.34
N GLY A 40 -28.93 -17.18 11.20
CA GLY A 40 -29.96 -16.25 10.72
C GLY A 40 -30.17 -15.03 11.62
N LYS A 41 -29.19 -14.64 12.43
CA LYS A 41 -29.27 -13.50 13.36
C LYS A 41 -28.89 -12.18 12.66
N PHE A 42 -29.56 -11.90 11.53
CA PHE A 42 -29.23 -10.77 10.66
C PHE A 42 -29.48 -9.41 11.33
N GLU A 43 -30.56 -9.25 12.09
CA GLU A 43 -30.85 -8.05 12.89
C GLU A 43 -29.70 -7.70 13.85
N THR A 44 -29.11 -8.71 14.49
CA THR A 44 -27.99 -8.52 15.42
C THR A 44 -26.75 -8.01 14.69
N ILE A 45 -26.49 -8.51 13.48
CA ILE A 45 -25.39 -8.05 12.64
C ILE A 45 -25.66 -6.63 12.15
N TYR A 46 -26.87 -6.37 11.65
CA TYR A 46 -27.31 -5.05 11.20
C TYR A 46 -27.10 -4.00 12.30
N ASN A 47 -27.50 -4.31 13.54
CA ASN A 47 -27.33 -3.38 14.66
C ASN A 47 -25.88 -3.07 15.01
N ARG A 48 -24.94 -3.95 14.66
CA ARG A 48 -23.49 -3.78 14.84
C ARG A 48 -22.81 -3.06 13.67
N MET A 49 -23.53 -2.76 12.61
CA MET A 49 -23.00 -2.01 11.47
C MET A 49 -22.93 -0.52 11.76
N ASP A 50 -21.97 0.16 11.13
CA ASP A 50 -21.92 1.62 11.16
C ASP A 50 -23.07 2.25 10.33
N PRO A 51 -23.35 3.55 10.50
CA PRO A 51 -24.48 4.19 9.82
C PRO A 51 -24.43 4.12 8.29
N LEU A 52 -23.24 4.06 7.69
CA LEU A 52 -23.09 4.01 6.24
C LEU A 52 -23.34 2.59 5.73
N MET A 53 -22.80 1.59 6.42
CA MET A 53 -23.03 0.18 6.12
C MET A 53 -24.51 -0.18 6.29
N LYS A 54 -25.20 0.32 7.33
CA LYS A 54 -26.66 0.15 7.52
C LYS A 54 -27.50 0.66 6.36
N ARG A 55 -27.09 1.76 5.71
CA ARG A 55 -27.80 2.32 4.55
C ARG A 55 -27.64 1.46 3.31
N MET A 56 -26.51 0.78 3.20
CA MET A 56 -26.14 0.04 2.00
C MET A 56 -26.54 -1.44 2.09
N MET A 57 -26.44 -2.02 3.28
CA MET A 57 -26.71 -3.41 3.61
C MET A 57 -27.73 -3.48 4.75
N ASP A 58 -29.01 -3.53 4.39
CA ASP A 58 -30.10 -3.83 5.32
C ASP A 58 -30.17 -5.34 5.62
N GLU A 59 -31.07 -5.74 6.51
CA GLU A 59 -31.23 -7.13 6.94
C GLU A 59 -31.58 -8.08 5.79
N GLU A 60 -32.42 -7.63 4.85
CA GLU A 60 -32.82 -8.42 3.68
C GLU A 60 -31.61 -8.68 2.77
N LYS A 61 -30.79 -7.66 2.52
CA LYS A 61 -29.55 -7.81 1.74
C LYS A 61 -28.50 -8.66 2.46
N LEU A 62 -28.41 -8.58 3.79
CA LEU A 62 -27.54 -9.45 4.59
C LEU A 62 -27.92 -10.92 4.47
N MET A 63 -29.21 -11.21 4.56
CA MET A 63 -29.76 -12.55 4.35
C MET A 63 -29.46 -13.03 2.93
N GLY A 64 -29.79 -12.24 1.92
CA GLY A 64 -29.51 -12.58 0.52
C GLY A 64 -28.01 -12.78 0.24
N PHE A 65 -27.14 -12.00 0.87
CA PHE A 65 -25.69 -12.20 0.80
C PHE A 65 -25.28 -13.58 1.34
N TRP A 66 -25.79 -13.97 2.51
CA TRP A 66 -25.47 -15.25 3.13
C TRP A 66 -26.05 -16.44 2.34
N ASP A 67 -27.31 -16.33 1.91
CA ASP A 67 -28.00 -17.35 1.12
C ASP A 67 -27.24 -17.67 -0.18
N VAL A 68 -26.70 -16.64 -0.84
CA VAL A 68 -25.86 -16.84 -2.04
C VAL A 68 -24.59 -17.61 -1.72
N LEU A 69 -23.97 -17.40 -0.55
CA LEU A 69 -22.77 -18.15 -0.15
C LEU A 69 -23.10 -19.61 0.11
N GLU A 70 -24.17 -19.93 0.83
CA GLU A 70 -24.57 -21.31 1.09
C GLU A 70 -25.03 -22.00 -0.19
N MET A 71 -25.87 -21.35 -1.01
CA MET A 71 -26.35 -21.92 -2.28
C MET A 71 -25.20 -22.21 -3.26
N SER A 72 -24.19 -21.33 -3.33
CA SER A 72 -23.07 -21.50 -4.26
C SER A 72 -22.01 -22.50 -3.78
N ASN A 73 -21.87 -22.73 -2.47
CA ASN A 73 -20.74 -23.46 -1.91
C ASN A 73 -21.13 -24.74 -1.16
N GLY A 74 -22.41 -24.95 -0.83
CA GLY A 74 -22.91 -26.08 -0.05
C GLY A 74 -22.95 -25.77 1.45
N GLN A 75 -22.97 -26.81 2.28
CA GLN A 75 -22.96 -26.64 3.74
C GLN A 75 -21.55 -26.29 4.25
N ILE A 76 -21.49 -25.59 5.40
CA ILE A 76 -20.24 -25.30 6.10
C ILE A 76 -19.75 -26.57 6.81
N ILE A 77 -18.54 -27.03 6.46
CA ILE A 77 -17.81 -28.11 7.11
C ILE A 77 -17.08 -27.57 8.35
N SER A 78 -16.30 -26.49 8.19
CA SER A 78 -15.47 -25.95 9.26
C SER A 78 -15.29 -24.44 9.17
N VAL A 79 -15.01 -23.80 10.31
CA VAL A 79 -14.65 -22.38 10.41
C VAL A 79 -13.32 -22.31 11.17
N ALA A 80 -12.30 -21.75 10.53
CA ALA A 80 -10.96 -21.67 11.10
C ALA A 80 -10.71 -20.33 11.82
N GLU A 81 -9.54 -20.21 12.46
CA GLU A 81 -9.13 -18.97 13.13
C GLU A 81 -9.01 -17.80 12.15
N PRO A 82 -9.57 -16.62 12.46
CA PRO A 82 -9.43 -15.46 11.62
C PRO A 82 -8.00 -14.91 11.65
N SER A 83 -7.49 -14.53 10.48
CA SER A 83 -6.34 -13.67 10.37
C SER A 83 -6.77 -12.21 10.59
N ILE A 84 -5.97 -11.44 11.34
CA ILE A 84 -6.24 -10.04 11.64
C ILE A 84 -5.12 -9.18 11.09
N THR A 85 -5.49 -8.18 10.29
CA THR A 85 -4.61 -7.10 9.85
C THR A 85 -5.24 -5.75 10.19
N SER A 86 -4.46 -4.68 10.18
CA SER A 86 -4.98 -3.32 10.37
C SER A 86 -4.45 -2.41 9.28
N LYS A 87 -5.34 -1.60 8.70
CA LYS A 87 -5.03 -0.60 7.66
C LYS A 87 -5.87 0.65 7.92
N ASP A 88 -5.26 1.83 7.94
CA ASP A 88 -5.95 3.14 8.03
C ASP A 88 -7.04 3.25 9.13
N LYS A 89 -6.73 2.78 10.35
CA LYS A 89 -7.64 2.72 11.53
C LYS A 89 -8.80 1.72 11.40
N LEU A 90 -8.83 0.96 10.32
CA LEU A 90 -9.71 -0.18 10.16
C LEU A 90 -8.99 -1.44 10.64
N ILE A 91 -9.76 -2.36 11.22
CA ILE A 91 -9.31 -3.70 11.56
C ILE A 91 -9.98 -4.66 10.59
N ILE A 92 -9.17 -5.39 9.85
CA ILE A 92 -9.62 -6.32 8.83
C ILE A 92 -9.43 -7.72 9.40
N SER A 93 -10.52 -8.46 9.47
CA SER A 93 -10.51 -9.87 9.78
C SER A 93 -10.83 -10.67 8.53
N ILE A 94 -10.11 -11.77 8.29
CA ILE A 94 -10.50 -12.77 7.29
C ILE A 94 -10.66 -14.11 8.00
N THR A 95 -11.90 -14.59 8.07
CA THR A 95 -12.23 -15.87 8.69
C THR A 95 -12.32 -16.94 7.61
N PRO A 96 -11.41 -17.93 7.57
CA PRO A 96 -11.51 -19.03 6.60
C PRO A 96 -12.73 -19.90 6.92
N ILE A 97 -13.59 -20.12 5.94
CA ILE A 97 -14.76 -21.00 6.01
C ILE A 97 -14.60 -22.08 4.94
N GLU A 98 -14.61 -23.33 5.38
CA GLU A 98 -14.62 -24.51 4.53
C GLU A 98 -16.07 -24.93 4.28
N TYR A 99 -16.48 -24.85 3.02
CA TYR A 99 -17.74 -25.41 2.55
C TYR A 99 -17.48 -26.73 1.80
N GLU A 100 -18.54 -27.51 1.57
CA GLU A 100 -18.48 -28.76 0.80
C GLU A 100 -17.81 -28.63 -0.57
N ARG A 101 -18.01 -27.50 -1.27
CA ARG A 101 -17.47 -27.31 -2.62
C ARG A 101 -16.15 -26.55 -2.66
N LYS A 102 -15.89 -25.63 -1.70
CA LYS A 102 -14.69 -24.77 -1.72
C LYS A 102 -14.41 -24.12 -0.36
N LYS A 103 -13.20 -23.57 -0.23
CA LYS A 103 -12.81 -22.68 0.88
C LYS A 103 -12.95 -21.23 0.47
N ILE A 104 -13.50 -20.41 1.35
CA ILE A 104 -13.55 -18.94 1.19
C ILE A 104 -13.05 -18.26 2.46
N GLY A 105 -12.68 -16.99 2.38
CA GLY A 105 -12.49 -16.13 3.54
C GLY A 105 -13.67 -15.18 3.68
N LEU A 106 -14.35 -15.16 4.83
CA LEU A 106 -15.28 -14.07 5.16
C LEU A 106 -14.48 -12.90 5.71
N LYS A 107 -14.38 -11.83 4.93
CA LYS A 107 -13.68 -10.61 5.29
C LYS A 107 -14.65 -9.66 6.01
N VAL A 108 -14.36 -9.35 7.27
CA VAL A 108 -15.11 -8.38 8.08
C VAL A 108 -14.20 -7.20 8.39
N VAL A 109 -14.64 -6.00 8.07
CA VAL A 109 -13.90 -4.77 8.33
C VAL A 109 -14.58 -4.01 9.45
N PHE A 110 -13.80 -3.71 10.49
CA PHE A 110 -14.26 -2.98 11.67
C PHE A 110 -13.66 -1.59 11.70
N ASN A 111 -14.47 -0.60 12.09
CA ASN A 111 -13.96 0.72 12.45
C ASN A 111 -13.34 0.72 13.86
N ALA A 112 -12.81 1.86 14.30
CA ALA A 112 -12.18 1.99 15.63
C ALA A 112 -13.12 1.71 16.82
N LYS A 113 -14.45 1.81 16.63
CA LYS A 113 -15.47 1.47 17.63
C LYS A 113 -15.84 -0.02 17.62
N GLY A 114 -15.36 -0.77 16.64
CA GLY A 114 -15.70 -2.16 16.44
C GLY A 114 -17.08 -2.38 15.85
N GLU A 115 -17.60 -1.38 15.15
CA GLU A 115 -18.77 -1.51 14.28
C GLU A 115 -18.32 -2.07 12.92
N ILE A 116 -19.17 -2.88 12.30
CA ILE A 116 -18.91 -3.46 10.98
C ILE A 116 -19.13 -2.37 9.93
N CYS A 117 -18.05 -2.01 9.23
CA CYS A 117 -18.07 -1.03 8.14
C CYS A 117 -17.80 -1.66 6.76
N GLY A 118 -17.60 -2.97 6.70
CA GLY A 118 -17.47 -3.73 5.47
C GLY A 118 -17.60 -5.24 5.69
N LEU A 119 -18.19 -5.95 4.72
CA LEU A 119 -18.40 -7.40 4.72
C LEU A 119 -18.22 -7.94 3.30
N PHE A 120 -17.24 -8.84 3.09
CA PHE A 120 -16.84 -9.31 1.76
C PHE A 120 -16.44 -10.79 1.76
N VAL A 121 -16.35 -11.37 0.56
CA VAL A 121 -15.69 -12.65 0.33
C VAL A 121 -14.25 -12.38 -0.14
N ALA A 122 -13.29 -13.10 0.43
CA ALA A 122 -11.86 -13.02 0.12
C ALA A 122 -11.25 -14.44 0.02
N ALA A 123 -9.94 -14.53 -0.24
CA ALA A 123 -9.22 -15.79 -0.16
C ALA A 123 -9.17 -16.32 1.30
N PRO A 124 -9.32 -17.64 1.52
CA PRO A 124 -9.44 -18.23 2.86
C PRO A 124 -8.20 -18.05 3.73
N ASN A 125 -7.00 -18.00 3.13
CA ASN A 125 -5.76 -17.71 3.84
C ASN A 125 -4.87 -16.96 2.86
N PRO A 126 -4.78 -15.62 2.94
CA PRO A 126 -3.80 -14.88 2.18
C PRO A 126 -2.41 -15.11 2.80
N GLN A 127 -1.92 -16.34 2.73
CA GLN A 127 -0.55 -16.65 3.09
C GLN A 127 0.32 -16.29 1.89
N TYR A 128 1.33 -15.47 2.18
CA TYR A 128 2.38 -15.19 1.23
C TYR A 128 3.08 -16.47 0.81
N GLN A 129 3.25 -16.64 -0.50
CA GLN A 129 4.21 -17.58 -1.08
C GLN A 129 5.28 -16.76 -1.79
N HIS A 130 6.54 -17.09 -1.55
CA HIS A 130 7.61 -16.51 -2.34
C HIS A 130 7.56 -17.11 -3.75
N PRO A 131 7.99 -16.36 -4.77
CA PRO A 131 8.03 -16.88 -6.13
C PRO A 131 9.09 -17.99 -6.28
N ASP A 132 8.85 -18.93 -7.20
CA ASP A 132 9.70 -20.11 -7.42
C ASP A 132 11.11 -19.78 -7.95
N TYR A 133 11.27 -18.63 -8.61
CA TYR A 133 12.56 -18.19 -9.14
C TYR A 133 13.48 -17.57 -8.08
N ILE A 134 13.02 -17.40 -6.83
CA ILE A 134 13.84 -16.94 -5.72
C ILE A 134 14.34 -18.15 -4.95
N ASN A 135 15.67 -18.23 -4.76
CA ASN A 135 16.26 -19.22 -3.86
C ASN A 135 16.32 -18.68 -2.42
N PRO A 136 15.46 -19.11 -1.48
CA PRO A 136 15.47 -18.58 -0.11
C PRO A 136 16.73 -18.96 0.69
N TYR A 137 17.59 -19.83 0.15
CA TYR A 137 18.85 -20.23 0.78
C TYR A 137 20.06 -19.39 0.34
N SER A 138 19.90 -18.43 -0.57
CA SER A 138 21.01 -17.61 -1.09
C SER A 138 21.28 -16.32 -0.31
N PHE A 139 20.41 -15.97 0.64
CA PHE A 139 20.54 -14.77 1.48
C PHE A 139 20.22 -15.06 2.96
N TYR A 140 20.49 -14.08 3.83
CA TYR A 140 20.07 -14.05 5.23
C TYR A 140 19.13 -12.86 5.47
N GLU A 141 18.17 -13.02 6.39
CA GLU A 141 17.35 -11.91 6.89
C GLU A 141 17.70 -11.60 8.35
N TYR A 142 18.18 -10.38 8.59
CA TYR A 142 18.48 -9.88 9.92
C TYR A 142 17.40 -8.89 10.34
N LYS A 143 16.60 -9.26 11.35
CA LYS A 143 15.73 -8.29 12.02
C LYS A 143 16.61 -7.24 12.70
N LYS A 144 16.43 -5.96 12.33
CA LYS A 144 17.15 -4.83 12.91
C LYS A 144 16.14 -3.84 13.46
N THR A 145 16.26 -3.54 14.75
CA THR A 145 15.59 -2.38 15.35
C THR A 145 16.62 -1.26 15.45
N LEU A 146 16.45 -0.21 14.64
CA LEU A 146 17.34 0.94 14.68
C LEU A 146 16.89 1.87 15.82
N ALA A 147 17.77 2.07 16.79
CA ALA A 147 17.49 2.77 18.05
C ALA A 147 17.40 4.29 17.88
N ARG A 148 16.33 4.77 17.23
CA ARG A 148 16.03 6.19 17.10
C ARG A 148 15.26 6.68 18.33
N PRO A 149 15.60 7.83 18.94
CA PRO A 149 14.88 8.36 20.10
C PRO A 149 13.37 8.46 19.86
N ASN A 150 12.57 8.01 20.82
CA ASN A 150 11.08 8.00 20.85
C ASN A 150 10.38 7.13 19.79
N PHE A 151 11.03 6.84 18.67
CA PHE A 151 10.45 6.10 17.56
C PHE A 151 11.46 5.09 16.98
N PRO A 152 11.79 4.01 17.70
CA PRO A 152 12.68 2.99 17.17
C PRO A 152 12.09 2.40 15.88
N LEU A 153 12.93 2.25 14.86
CA LEU A 153 12.50 1.78 13.53
C LEU A 153 12.74 0.28 13.43
N SER A 154 11.66 -0.49 13.31
CA SER A 154 11.69 -1.92 13.05
C SER A 154 11.94 -2.16 11.56
N GLY A 155 12.98 -2.91 11.21
CA GLY A 155 13.27 -3.27 9.83
C GLY A 155 13.93 -4.63 9.68
N ILE A 156 14.12 -5.03 8.43
CA ILE A 156 14.81 -6.25 8.03
C ILE A 156 15.90 -5.86 7.04
N LEU A 157 17.13 -6.26 7.34
CA LEU A 157 18.24 -6.23 6.40
C LEU A 157 18.36 -7.62 5.75
N THR A 158 18.14 -7.68 4.44
CA THR A 158 18.33 -8.91 3.64
C THR A 158 19.68 -8.82 2.96
N VAL A 159 20.55 -9.80 3.19
CA VAL A 159 21.95 -9.76 2.74
C VAL A 159 22.28 -11.04 1.97
N PRO A 160 22.89 -10.94 0.77
CA PRO A 160 23.36 -12.12 0.05
C PRO A 160 24.38 -12.92 0.88
N LYS A 161 24.44 -14.26 0.69
CA LYS A 161 25.38 -15.12 1.43
C LYS A 161 26.80 -15.12 0.85
N LYS A 162 26.94 -14.85 -0.44
CA LYS A 162 28.20 -15.00 -1.17
C LYS A 162 28.69 -13.66 -1.69
N GLY A 163 29.96 -13.34 -1.40
CA GLY A 163 30.56 -12.02 -1.65
C GLY A 163 30.47 -11.14 -0.41
N ILE A 164 31.19 -10.01 -0.44
CA ILE A 164 31.07 -8.80 0.39
C ILE A 164 32.13 -7.80 -0.13
N PRO A 165 31.97 -6.49 0.09
CA PRO A 165 30.75 -5.82 0.55
C PRO A 165 29.68 -5.75 -0.57
N PHE A 166 28.41 -5.56 -0.20
CA PHE A 166 27.29 -5.52 -1.14
C PHE A 166 26.74 -4.10 -1.33
N PRO A 167 26.34 -3.70 -2.55
CA PRO A 167 25.54 -2.50 -2.72
C PRO A 167 24.22 -2.66 -1.97
N LEU A 168 23.68 -1.55 -1.48
CA LEU A 168 22.47 -1.52 -0.65
C LEU A 168 21.35 -0.76 -1.35
N VAL A 169 20.15 -1.35 -1.38
CA VAL A 169 18.91 -0.66 -1.69
C VAL A 169 18.10 -0.45 -0.40
N ILE A 170 17.74 0.79 -0.10
CA ILE A 170 16.78 1.12 0.98
C ILE A 170 15.41 1.35 0.34
N ILE A 171 14.41 0.58 0.74
CA ILE A 171 13.03 0.73 0.27
C ILE A 171 12.31 1.78 1.12
N VAL A 172 11.83 2.84 0.48
CA VAL A 172 10.94 3.85 1.06
C VAL A 172 9.53 3.59 0.56
N GLY A 173 8.66 3.21 1.50
CA GLY A 173 7.30 2.81 1.19
C GLY A 173 6.39 3.95 0.73
N ASP A 174 5.28 3.56 0.13
CA ASP A 174 4.23 4.43 -0.35
C ASP A 174 3.43 5.09 0.81
N ALA A 175 2.44 5.93 0.46
CA ALA A 175 1.48 6.55 1.34
C ALA A 175 0.78 5.53 2.27
N GLY A 176 0.20 6.06 3.34
CA GLY A 176 -0.48 5.24 4.36
C GLY A 176 0.46 4.48 5.30
N ASN A 177 -0.11 3.49 5.97
CA ASN A 177 0.55 2.71 7.02
C ASN A 177 1.24 1.47 6.42
N THR A 178 2.29 1.66 5.63
CA THR A 178 3.04 0.54 5.03
C THR A 178 3.97 -0.12 6.05
N ASP A 179 3.90 -1.45 6.13
CA ASP A 179 4.86 -2.28 6.86
C ASP A 179 6.09 -2.57 5.97
N LYS A 180 7.13 -3.14 6.57
CA LYS A 180 8.39 -3.47 5.88
C LYS A 180 8.23 -4.49 4.74
N ASP A 181 7.11 -5.20 4.62
CA ASP A 181 6.90 -6.20 3.56
C ASP A 181 5.92 -5.71 2.47
N LEU A 182 5.23 -4.57 2.68
CA LEU A 182 4.01 -4.19 1.96
C LEU A 182 2.96 -5.30 1.96
N SER A 183 2.49 -5.67 3.14
CA SER A 183 1.48 -6.72 3.32
C SER A 183 0.09 -6.26 2.84
N ILE A 184 -0.30 -6.67 1.63
CA ILE A 184 -1.62 -6.42 1.03
C ILE A 184 -2.18 -7.74 0.50
N GLY A 185 -3.30 -8.21 1.04
CA GLY A 185 -3.79 -9.56 0.74
C GLY A 185 -2.69 -10.58 1.04
N SER A 186 -2.39 -11.46 0.09
CA SER A 186 -1.25 -12.39 0.17
C SER A 186 0.05 -11.82 -0.40
N SER A 187 0.01 -10.64 -1.01
CA SER A 187 1.18 -10.00 -1.59
C SER A 187 2.08 -9.41 -0.52
N LYS A 188 3.39 -9.52 -0.77
CA LYS A 188 4.45 -8.86 0.00
C LYS A 188 5.49 -8.29 -0.96
N MET A 189 5.09 -7.31 -1.75
CA MET A 189 5.93 -6.72 -2.81
C MET A 189 7.32 -6.30 -2.31
N TYR A 190 7.44 -5.64 -1.14
CA TYR A 190 8.76 -5.21 -0.64
C TYR A 190 9.62 -6.39 -0.20
N LYS A 191 8.99 -7.48 0.23
CA LYS A 191 9.68 -8.73 0.52
C LYS A 191 10.16 -9.41 -0.77
N ASP A 192 9.32 -9.47 -1.81
CA ASP A 192 9.71 -10.00 -3.13
C ASP A 192 10.89 -9.23 -3.71
N LEU A 193 10.85 -7.89 -3.66
CA LEU A 193 11.98 -7.04 -4.05
C LEU A 193 13.23 -7.37 -3.21
N ALA A 194 13.10 -7.44 -1.89
CA ALA A 194 14.25 -7.69 -1.02
C ALA A 194 14.90 -9.05 -1.26
N TRP A 195 14.08 -10.09 -1.40
CA TRP A 195 14.55 -11.45 -1.63
C TRP A 195 15.14 -11.61 -3.03
N GLY A 196 14.46 -11.12 -4.06
CA GLY A 196 14.92 -11.22 -5.44
C GLY A 196 16.22 -10.45 -5.68
N LEU A 197 16.35 -9.25 -5.10
CA LEU A 197 17.59 -8.48 -5.18
C LEU A 197 18.73 -9.12 -4.40
N ALA A 198 18.47 -9.67 -3.21
CA ALA A 198 19.50 -10.36 -2.42
C ALA A 198 19.96 -11.68 -3.07
N ASP A 199 19.05 -12.41 -3.71
CA ASP A 199 19.39 -13.58 -4.53
C ASP A 199 20.29 -13.21 -5.73
N ASN A 200 20.26 -11.93 -6.15
CA ASN A 200 21.06 -11.36 -7.22
C ASN A 200 22.20 -10.44 -6.73
N GLY A 201 22.66 -10.60 -5.49
CA GLY A 201 23.88 -9.94 -5.00
C GLY A 201 23.71 -8.51 -4.49
N VAL A 202 22.48 -8.04 -4.29
CA VAL A 202 22.18 -6.69 -3.76
C VAL A 202 21.56 -6.80 -2.37
N ALA A 203 22.16 -6.16 -1.37
CA ALA A 203 21.56 -6.08 -0.04
C ALA A 203 20.36 -5.13 -0.05
N VAL A 204 19.33 -5.46 0.74
CA VAL A 204 18.10 -4.65 0.81
C VAL A 204 17.69 -4.40 2.24
N PHE A 205 17.43 -3.14 2.58
CA PHE A 205 16.82 -2.75 3.84
C PHE A 205 15.40 -2.27 3.63
N ARG A 206 14.47 -2.90 4.33
CA ARG A 206 13.05 -2.53 4.37
C ARG A 206 12.61 -2.35 5.82
N TYR A 207 11.73 -1.39 6.09
CA TYR A 207 11.36 -1.00 7.44
C TYR A 207 9.89 -0.62 7.56
N ASP A 208 9.36 -0.83 8.76
CA ASP A 208 8.02 -0.43 9.12
C ASP A 208 8.00 1.11 9.21
N ARG A 209 7.12 1.78 8.45
CA ARG A 209 6.98 3.24 8.56
C ARG A 209 6.51 3.61 9.97
N ARG A 210 6.86 4.79 10.46
CA ARG A 210 6.40 5.26 11.78
C ARG A 210 4.87 5.32 11.88
N ARG A 211 4.18 5.61 10.77
CA ARG A 211 2.71 5.58 10.72
C ARG A 211 2.13 4.18 10.86
N PHE A 212 2.85 3.14 10.45
CA PHE A 212 2.49 1.75 10.71
C PHE A 212 2.74 1.35 12.17
N SER A 213 3.91 1.69 12.71
CA SER A 213 4.31 1.26 14.07
C SER A 213 3.70 2.10 15.20
N TYR A 214 3.49 3.39 14.95
CA TYR A 214 3.09 4.41 15.93
C TYR A 214 1.93 5.28 15.39
N PRO A 215 0.83 4.68 14.92
CA PRO A 215 -0.25 5.43 14.26
C PRO A 215 -0.87 6.51 15.17
N LYS A 216 -0.85 6.31 16.48
CA LYS A 216 -1.43 7.27 17.44
C LYS A 216 -0.56 8.51 17.59
N GLU A 217 0.73 8.29 17.80
CA GLU A 217 1.74 9.30 18.01
C GLU A 217 1.90 10.13 16.73
N MET A 218 1.91 9.48 15.56
CA MET A 218 1.97 10.17 14.28
C MET A 218 0.71 11.02 14.01
N ALA A 219 -0.48 10.53 14.39
CA ALA A 219 -1.71 11.31 14.27
C ALA A 219 -1.74 12.54 15.21
N ALA A 220 -1.01 12.51 16.33
CA ALA A 220 -0.89 13.65 17.24
C ALA A 220 0.09 14.74 16.71
N GLN A 221 0.96 14.41 15.75
CA GLN A 221 1.94 15.33 15.17
C GLN A 221 1.32 16.23 14.10
N LYS A 222 0.57 17.25 14.53
CA LYS A 222 -0.12 18.18 13.62
C LYS A 222 0.80 18.99 12.71
N ASN A 223 2.03 19.26 13.16
CA ASN A 223 2.98 20.13 12.46
C ASN A 223 4.12 19.34 11.78
N ALA A 224 4.03 18.01 11.68
CA ALA A 224 5.04 17.23 10.98
C ALA A 224 5.03 17.55 9.48
N SER A 225 6.22 17.76 8.91
CA SER A 225 6.45 17.93 7.47
C SER A 225 7.08 16.67 6.88
N LEU A 226 7.44 16.72 5.59
CA LEU A 226 8.24 15.66 4.95
C LEU A 226 9.56 15.37 5.66
N LYS A 227 10.15 16.41 6.29
CA LYS A 227 11.41 16.26 7.01
C LYS A 227 11.25 15.29 8.18
N GLU A 228 10.25 15.52 9.02
CA GLU A 228 9.98 14.68 10.17
C GLU A 228 9.55 13.29 9.70
N GLU A 229 8.56 13.22 8.80
CA GLU A 229 7.90 11.97 8.38
C GLU A 229 8.79 11.02 7.56
N TYR A 230 9.75 11.55 6.80
CA TYR A 230 10.58 10.75 5.89
C TYR A 230 12.08 11.01 6.04
N LEU A 231 12.51 12.28 5.89
CA LEU A 231 13.94 12.59 5.73
C LEU A 231 14.76 12.18 6.96
N ASN A 232 14.28 12.50 8.16
CA ASN A 232 15.01 12.22 9.39
C ASN A 232 15.16 10.70 9.63
N ASP A 233 14.15 9.90 9.28
CA ASP A 233 14.21 8.44 9.40
C ASP A 233 15.23 7.89 8.39
N LEU A 234 15.21 8.37 7.16
CA LEU A 234 16.11 7.92 6.10
C LEU A 234 17.57 8.33 6.35
N GLN A 235 17.82 9.53 6.87
CA GLN A 235 19.16 9.96 7.32
C GLN A 235 19.69 9.05 8.43
N PHE A 236 18.84 8.70 9.40
CA PHE A 236 19.21 7.80 10.48
C PHE A 236 19.50 6.39 9.97
N ILE A 237 18.65 5.85 9.09
CA ILE A 237 18.86 4.54 8.45
C ILE A 237 20.21 4.53 7.70
N LEU A 238 20.49 5.54 6.88
CA LEU A 238 21.75 5.66 6.15
C LEU A 238 22.96 5.68 7.09
N GLN A 239 22.89 6.45 8.17
CA GLN A 239 23.97 6.51 9.15
C GLN A 239 24.22 5.15 9.81
N GLN A 240 23.16 4.43 10.17
CA GLN A 240 23.29 3.13 10.83
C GLN A 240 23.79 2.05 9.86
N LEU A 241 23.24 1.97 8.65
CA LEU A 241 23.59 0.90 7.71
C LEU A 241 24.99 1.05 7.11
N LYS A 242 25.54 2.27 7.04
CA LYS A 242 26.95 2.49 6.67
C LYS A 242 27.96 1.85 7.64
N THR A 243 27.54 1.47 8.84
CA THR A 243 28.40 0.82 9.84
C THR A 243 28.34 -0.72 9.76
N VAL A 244 27.48 -1.27 8.91
CA VAL A 244 27.29 -2.72 8.76
C VAL A 244 28.36 -3.26 7.81
N HIS A 245 29.18 -4.21 8.28
CA HIS A 245 30.37 -4.67 7.54
C HIS A 245 30.06 -5.34 6.19
N GLU A 246 28.88 -5.95 6.04
CA GLU A 246 28.45 -6.55 4.78
C GLU A 246 28.05 -5.51 3.72
N ILE A 247 27.86 -4.24 4.10
CA ILE A 247 27.33 -3.19 3.23
C ILE A 247 28.46 -2.32 2.66
N ASP A 248 28.43 -2.11 1.35
CA ASP A 248 29.27 -1.14 0.69
C ASP A 248 28.71 0.27 0.91
N SER A 249 29.31 1.01 1.84
CA SER A 249 28.89 2.37 2.20
C SER A 249 28.97 3.37 1.05
N ASN A 250 29.67 3.04 -0.05
CA ASN A 250 29.82 3.88 -1.23
C ASN A 250 28.81 3.56 -2.34
N HIS A 251 28.04 2.47 -2.22
CA HIS A 251 27.06 2.04 -3.23
C HIS A 251 25.68 1.84 -2.58
N ILE A 252 25.07 2.96 -2.15
CA ILE A 252 23.73 2.95 -1.55
C ILE A 252 22.73 3.61 -2.49
N PHE A 253 21.61 2.95 -2.72
CA PHE A 253 20.51 3.39 -3.57
C PHE A 253 19.22 3.49 -2.76
N ILE A 254 18.31 4.35 -3.20
CA ILE A 254 16.98 4.46 -2.61
C ILE A 254 15.95 4.02 -3.64
N LEU A 255 15.15 3.02 -3.29
CA LEU A 255 13.95 2.64 -4.03
C LEU A 255 12.74 3.27 -3.36
N GLY A 256 12.09 4.20 -4.05
CA GLY A 256 10.84 4.80 -3.61
C GLY A 256 9.64 4.18 -4.33
N HIS A 257 8.68 3.63 -3.59
CA HIS A 257 7.40 3.14 -4.13
C HIS A 257 6.31 4.20 -3.96
N GLY A 258 5.53 4.51 -4.99
CA GLY A 258 4.44 5.48 -4.89
C GLY A 258 4.92 6.83 -4.36
N LEU A 259 4.40 7.26 -3.22
CA LEU A 259 4.82 8.46 -2.49
C LEU A 259 6.31 8.44 -2.08
N GLY A 260 6.92 7.27 -1.86
CA GLY A 260 8.36 7.17 -1.69
C GLY A 260 9.13 7.58 -2.97
N GLY A 261 8.57 7.25 -4.14
CA GLY A 261 9.10 7.63 -5.46
C GLY A 261 8.85 9.10 -5.79
N TYR A 262 7.72 9.65 -5.36
CA TYR A 262 7.41 11.08 -5.43
C TYR A 262 8.48 11.95 -4.74
N LEU A 263 9.08 11.45 -3.66
CA LEU A 263 10.02 12.19 -2.83
C LEU A 263 11.48 12.11 -3.29
N LEU A 264 11.79 11.39 -4.39
CA LEU A 264 13.17 11.20 -4.83
C LEU A 264 13.93 12.52 -5.09
N PRO A 265 13.38 13.56 -5.77
CA PRO A 265 14.07 14.83 -5.93
C PRO A 265 14.30 15.55 -4.59
N TYR A 266 13.35 15.43 -3.67
CA TYR A 266 13.49 15.97 -2.32
C TYR A 266 14.60 15.25 -1.54
N PHE A 267 14.72 13.93 -1.67
CA PHE A 267 15.81 13.16 -1.08
C PHE A 267 17.15 13.53 -1.69
N GLU A 268 17.26 13.70 -3.01
CA GLU A 268 18.52 14.08 -3.66
C GLU A 268 19.02 15.44 -3.20
N LYS A 269 18.12 16.40 -2.98
CA LYS A 269 18.48 17.72 -2.44
C LYS A 269 19.02 17.66 -1.00
N ASN A 270 18.57 16.69 -0.20
CA ASN A 270 18.75 16.73 1.26
C ASN A 270 19.57 15.55 1.85
N LEU A 271 19.86 14.51 1.07
CA LEU A 271 20.65 13.35 1.49
C LEU A 271 22.05 13.38 0.87
N LYS A 272 22.99 12.76 1.58
CA LYS A 272 24.39 12.59 1.14
C LYS A 272 24.78 11.13 1.13
N GLY A 273 25.61 10.75 0.16
CA GLY A 273 26.10 9.38 -0.01
C GLY A 273 25.00 8.38 -0.40
N VAL A 274 24.16 8.80 -1.33
CA VAL A 274 23.22 7.97 -2.12
C VAL A 274 23.67 8.09 -3.57
N GLN A 275 23.74 6.98 -4.30
CA GLN A 275 24.42 6.86 -5.59
C GLN A 275 23.45 6.83 -6.77
N GLY A 276 22.20 6.47 -6.51
CA GLY A 276 21.12 6.53 -7.48
C GLY A 276 19.76 6.28 -6.85
N TYR A 277 18.72 6.47 -7.66
CA TYR A 277 17.34 6.32 -7.24
C TYR A 277 16.56 5.38 -8.14
N ILE A 278 15.59 4.70 -7.55
CA ILE A 278 14.68 3.80 -8.26
C ILE A 278 13.27 4.23 -7.90
N GLY A 279 12.52 4.76 -8.87
CA GLY A 279 11.12 5.14 -8.69
C GLY A 279 10.20 4.03 -9.19
N PHE A 280 9.54 3.31 -8.28
CA PHE A 280 8.53 2.31 -8.64
C PHE A 280 7.14 2.93 -8.49
N SER A 281 6.38 3.02 -9.59
CA SER A 281 5.10 3.72 -9.65
C SER A 281 5.21 5.12 -9.02
N ALA A 282 6.20 5.91 -9.45
CA ALA A 282 6.51 7.21 -8.85
C ALA A 282 5.64 8.32 -9.48
N PRO A 283 4.75 9.00 -8.73
CA PRO A 283 4.00 10.14 -9.23
C PRO A 283 4.91 11.33 -9.56
N TYR A 284 4.52 12.12 -10.55
CA TYR A 284 5.16 13.39 -10.92
C TYR A 284 4.28 14.59 -10.55
N SER A 285 2.98 14.50 -10.85
CA SER A 285 1.95 15.52 -10.60
C SER A 285 1.82 15.85 -9.11
N THR A 286 1.19 16.97 -8.75
CA THR A 286 0.96 17.27 -7.33
C THR A 286 0.07 16.21 -6.68
N TYR A 287 0.26 15.98 -5.37
CA TYR A 287 -0.52 14.95 -4.66
C TYR A 287 -2.05 15.12 -4.77
N PRO A 288 -2.61 16.35 -4.71
CA PRO A 288 -4.05 16.56 -4.97
C PRO A 288 -4.49 16.19 -6.39
N GLU A 289 -3.67 16.49 -7.41
CA GLU A 289 -3.97 16.13 -8.81
C GLU A 289 -3.96 14.62 -8.99
N LEU A 290 -3.00 13.92 -8.38
CA LEU A 290 -2.92 12.46 -8.38
C LEU A 290 -4.21 11.86 -7.79
N LEU A 291 -4.62 12.30 -6.61
CA LEU A 291 -5.83 11.80 -5.96
C LEU A 291 -7.12 12.10 -6.75
N LEU A 292 -7.15 13.23 -7.47
CA LEU A 292 -8.23 13.50 -8.41
C LEU A 292 -8.24 12.52 -9.59
N ALA A 293 -7.07 12.19 -10.14
CA ALA A 293 -6.95 11.21 -11.22
C ALA A 293 -7.41 9.82 -10.77
N GLN A 294 -6.99 9.37 -9.58
CA GLN A 294 -7.43 8.11 -8.98
C GLN A 294 -8.95 8.06 -8.80
N ALA A 295 -9.53 9.09 -8.19
CA ALA A 295 -10.96 9.14 -7.93
C ALA A 295 -11.79 9.12 -9.23
N LYS A 296 -11.35 9.86 -10.27
CA LYS A 296 -11.99 9.86 -11.59
C LYS A 296 -11.91 8.49 -12.27
N TYR A 297 -10.75 7.83 -12.18
CA TYR A 297 -10.59 6.48 -12.73
C TYR A 297 -11.60 5.51 -12.09
N LEU A 298 -11.64 5.49 -10.75
CA LEU A 298 -12.52 4.58 -10.02
C LEU A 298 -14.00 4.91 -10.26
N GLN A 299 -14.38 6.18 -10.30
CA GLN A 299 -15.74 6.58 -10.68
C GLN A 299 -16.14 6.05 -12.07
N ALA A 300 -15.22 6.10 -13.04
CA ALA A 300 -15.49 5.67 -14.40
C ALA A 300 -15.55 4.14 -14.54
N LYS A 301 -14.69 3.42 -13.81
CA LYS A 301 -14.41 1.99 -14.03
C LYS A 301 -15.03 1.05 -12.99
N ALA A 302 -15.37 1.54 -11.80
CA ALA A 302 -15.95 0.72 -10.75
C ALA A 302 -17.39 0.25 -11.10
N PRO A 303 -17.85 -0.85 -10.49
CA PRO A 303 -19.24 -1.32 -10.57
C PRO A 303 -20.25 -0.21 -10.22
N ALA A 304 -21.46 -0.29 -10.80
CA ALA A 304 -22.48 0.76 -10.65
C ALA A 304 -22.82 1.10 -9.19
N VAL A 305 -22.81 0.09 -8.30
CA VAL A 305 -23.10 0.27 -6.86
C VAL A 305 -22.04 1.09 -6.11
N GLU A 306 -20.83 1.20 -6.65
CA GLU A 306 -19.71 1.92 -6.05
C GLU A 306 -19.57 3.35 -6.60
N LYS A 307 -20.22 3.66 -7.73
CA LYS A 307 -20.06 4.96 -8.40
C LYS A 307 -20.48 6.14 -7.53
N VAL A 308 -21.54 5.98 -6.73
CA VAL A 308 -22.01 7.02 -5.79
C VAL A 308 -20.93 7.36 -4.75
N TYR A 309 -20.19 6.33 -4.29
CA TYR A 309 -19.07 6.54 -3.38
C TYR A 309 -17.94 7.32 -4.06
N TYR A 310 -17.55 6.92 -5.27
CA TYR A 310 -16.46 7.59 -6.00
C TYR A 310 -16.83 9.00 -6.49
N GLU A 311 -18.10 9.29 -6.77
CA GLU A 311 -18.60 10.64 -7.05
C GLU A 311 -18.31 11.61 -5.89
N ALA A 312 -18.52 11.16 -4.65
CA ALA A 312 -18.20 11.96 -3.46
C ALA A 312 -16.68 12.19 -3.32
N GLN A 313 -15.87 11.17 -3.64
CA GLN A 313 -14.41 11.29 -3.59
C GLN A 313 -13.88 12.24 -4.67
N VAL A 314 -14.44 12.21 -5.89
CA VAL A 314 -14.09 13.15 -6.96
C VAL A 314 -14.36 14.58 -6.52
N LYS A 315 -15.53 14.88 -5.94
CA LYS A 315 -15.85 16.23 -5.42
C LYS A 315 -14.85 16.67 -4.34
N LYS A 316 -14.49 15.77 -3.42
CA LYS A 316 -13.50 16.04 -2.37
C LYS A 316 -12.12 16.34 -2.96
N ALA A 317 -11.66 15.53 -3.91
CA ALA A 317 -10.37 15.72 -4.57
C ALA A 317 -10.33 17.00 -5.43
N GLN A 318 -11.41 17.33 -6.14
CA GLN A 318 -11.55 18.58 -6.92
C GLN A 318 -11.37 19.81 -6.03
N ASN A 319 -11.99 19.83 -4.85
CA ASN A 319 -11.83 20.94 -3.91
C ASN A 319 -10.39 21.08 -3.41
N ALA A 320 -9.66 19.96 -3.28
CA ALA A 320 -8.29 19.96 -2.79
C ALA A 320 -7.25 20.39 -3.84
N VAL A 321 -7.57 20.26 -5.13
CA VAL A 321 -6.76 20.83 -6.23
C VAL A 321 -6.88 22.35 -6.28
N ASN A 322 -7.98 22.93 -5.79
CA ASN A 322 -8.19 24.38 -5.82
C ASN A 322 -7.39 25.09 -4.70
N PRO A 323 -6.34 25.88 -5.04
CA PRO A 323 -5.48 26.52 -4.04
C PRO A 323 -6.22 27.51 -3.12
N LEU A 324 -7.34 28.08 -3.59
CA LEU A 324 -8.17 29.02 -2.81
C LEU A 324 -9.00 28.31 -1.74
N LEU A 325 -9.29 27.02 -1.90
CA LEU A 325 -10.05 26.21 -0.95
C LEU A 325 -9.15 25.47 0.06
N VAL A 326 -7.88 25.25 -0.30
CA VAL A 326 -6.84 24.62 0.54
C VAL A 326 -6.57 25.42 1.83
N LYS A 327 -6.68 26.75 1.80
CA LYS A 327 -6.38 27.62 2.94
C LYS A 327 -7.39 27.54 4.10
N SER A 328 -8.57 26.95 3.90
CA SER A 328 -9.69 27.08 4.86
C SER A 328 -10.25 25.78 5.44
N LYS A 329 -10.00 24.58 4.88
CA LYS A 329 -10.69 23.33 5.32
C LYS A 329 -9.95 22.02 5.03
N LEU A 330 -8.74 21.82 5.54
CA LEU A 330 -8.00 20.56 5.33
C LEU A 330 -7.74 19.79 6.62
N ASP A 331 -8.84 19.39 7.28
CA ASP A 331 -8.76 18.55 8.49
C ASP A 331 -8.74 17.04 8.20
N SER A 332 -8.88 16.58 6.94
CA SER A 332 -8.72 15.15 6.62
C SER A 332 -8.59 14.84 5.11
N PHE A 333 -7.37 14.58 4.62
CA PHE A 333 -7.18 13.78 3.40
C PHE A 333 -7.44 12.28 3.69
N PRO A 334 -7.75 11.47 2.66
CA PRO A 334 -8.00 10.03 2.80
C PRO A 334 -6.89 9.28 3.56
N ASP A 335 -5.64 9.72 3.45
CA ASP A 335 -4.45 9.02 4.01
C ASP A 335 -4.07 9.45 5.44
N GLY A 336 -4.91 10.28 6.09
CA GLY A 336 -4.64 10.75 7.45
C GLY A 336 -3.43 11.70 7.55
N PHE A 337 -3.06 12.38 6.47
CA PHE A 337 -2.03 13.41 6.47
C PHE A 337 -2.51 14.69 7.17
N SER A 338 -1.61 15.32 7.93
CA SER A 338 -1.85 16.64 8.51
C SER A 338 -1.82 17.71 7.41
N SER A 339 -2.42 18.86 7.68
CA SER A 339 -2.35 20.02 6.77
C SER A 339 -0.90 20.45 6.50
N SER A 340 -0.03 20.39 7.52
CA SER A 340 1.40 20.69 7.41
C SER A 340 2.12 19.70 6.48
N LEU A 341 1.85 18.41 6.60
CA LEU A 341 2.45 17.39 5.74
C LEU A 341 1.99 17.55 4.30
N LEU A 342 0.70 17.83 4.07
CA LEU A 342 0.16 18.08 2.74
C LEU A 342 0.73 19.32 2.08
N ALA A 343 0.86 20.42 2.83
CA ALA A 343 1.50 21.63 2.36
C ALA A 343 2.95 21.34 1.95
N SER A 344 3.70 20.63 2.80
CA SER A 344 5.07 20.22 2.53
C SER A 344 5.17 19.30 1.30
N LEU A 345 4.27 18.33 1.14
CA LEU A 345 4.18 17.47 -0.06
C LEU A 345 3.98 18.31 -1.32
N ASN A 346 3.00 19.21 -1.29
CA ASN A 346 2.67 20.03 -2.44
C ASN A 346 3.78 21.04 -2.77
N GLU A 347 4.50 21.58 -1.79
CA GLU A 347 5.64 22.49 -1.99
C GLU A 347 6.85 21.76 -2.57
N ASN A 348 7.02 20.47 -2.24
CA ASN A 348 8.15 19.65 -2.66
C ASN A 348 7.77 18.65 -3.78
N SER A 349 6.69 18.90 -4.51
CA SER A 349 6.26 18.03 -5.60
C SER A 349 7.30 18.01 -6.73
N PRO A 350 7.55 16.87 -7.40
CA PRO A 350 8.45 16.80 -8.55
C PRO A 350 8.12 17.86 -9.61
N ALA A 351 6.83 18.03 -9.92
CA ALA A 351 6.36 19.05 -10.85
C ALA A 351 6.69 20.51 -10.45
N LYS A 352 6.92 20.82 -9.16
CA LYS A 352 7.26 22.17 -8.70
C LYS A 352 8.74 22.38 -8.45
N ILE A 353 9.41 21.45 -7.77
CA ILE A 353 10.82 21.62 -7.42
C ILE A 353 11.74 21.29 -8.60
N GLY A 354 11.19 20.65 -9.63
CA GLY A 354 11.89 20.34 -10.86
C GLY A 354 12.61 19.00 -10.78
N SER A 355 12.53 18.27 -11.89
CA SER A 355 13.19 16.97 -12.07
C SER A 355 14.72 17.13 -12.21
N ASN A 356 15.19 18.32 -12.61
CA ASN A 356 16.60 18.70 -12.68
C ASN A 356 17.36 18.56 -11.35
N LEU A 357 16.64 18.40 -10.22
CA LEU A 357 17.25 18.09 -8.93
C LEU A 357 17.74 16.65 -8.83
N LEU A 358 17.30 15.73 -9.69
CA LEU A 358 17.81 14.35 -9.75
C LEU A 358 19.06 14.26 -10.64
N ALA A 359 20.18 14.76 -10.13
CA ALA A 359 21.44 14.78 -10.88
C ALA A 359 22.08 13.40 -11.10
N LYS A 360 21.70 12.41 -10.28
CA LYS A 360 22.26 11.05 -10.31
C LYS A 360 21.53 10.14 -11.30
N ARG A 361 22.00 8.89 -11.39
CA ARG A 361 21.33 7.84 -12.15
C ARG A 361 19.96 7.53 -11.55
N VAL A 362 18.96 7.40 -12.41
CA VAL A 362 17.59 7.09 -11.99
C VAL A 362 16.99 6.00 -12.86
N LEU A 363 16.31 5.03 -12.23
CA LEU A 363 15.48 4.05 -12.90
C LEU A 363 14.02 4.26 -12.50
N PHE A 364 13.15 4.59 -13.44
CA PHE A 364 11.71 4.62 -13.24
C PHE A 364 11.06 3.35 -13.81
N ILE A 365 10.27 2.69 -12.98
CA ILE A 365 9.48 1.51 -13.32
C ILE A 365 8.01 1.85 -13.09
N GLN A 366 7.18 1.64 -14.10
CA GLN A 366 5.74 1.93 -14.05
C GLN A 366 4.93 0.70 -14.46
N GLY A 367 3.82 0.47 -13.76
CA GLY A 367 2.83 -0.50 -14.21
C GLY A 367 1.81 0.11 -15.17
N GLY A 368 1.56 -0.57 -16.30
CA GLY A 368 0.63 -0.12 -17.33
C GLY A 368 -0.84 -0.19 -16.92
N ARG A 369 -1.16 -0.95 -15.88
CA ARG A 369 -2.50 -1.09 -15.29
C ARG A 369 -2.62 -0.41 -13.93
N ASP A 370 -1.63 0.38 -13.54
CA ASP A 370 -1.64 1.11 -12.29
C ASP A 370 -2.69 2.24 -12.33
N PHE A 371 -3.71 2.15 -11.49
CA PHE A 371 -4.74 3.19 -11.36
C PHE A 371 -4.43 4.19 -10.24
N GLU A 372 -3.54 3.83 -9.30
CA GLU A 372 -3.11 4.71 -8.21
C GLU A 372 -2.11 5.75 -8.75
N VAL A 373 -1.20 5.29 -9.62
CA VAL A 373 -0.24 6.14 -10.34
C VAL A 373 -0.35 5.81 -11.83
N PRO A 374 -1.18 6.56 -12.58
CA PRO A 374 -1.41 6.27 -13.99
C PRO A 374 -0.13 6.32 -14.83
N PRO A 375 0.00 5.53 -15.92
CA PRO A 375 1.18 5.54 -16.79
C PRO A 375 1.56 6.92 -17.36
N ALA A 376 0.62 7.85 -17.44
CA ALA A 376 0.88 9.24 -17.82
C ALA A 376 1.85 9.98 -16.88
N GLU A 377 1.99 9.54 -15.63
CA GLU A 377 2.96 10.07 -14.68
C GLU A 377 4.41 9.74 -15.11
N LEU A 378 4.65 8.52 -15.65
CA LEU A 378 5.95 8.16 -16.23
C LEU A 378 6.27 9.02 -17.46
N GLU A 379 5.27 9.29 -18.31
CA GLU A 379 5.46 10.18 -19.46
C GLU A 379 5.75 11.62 -19.04
N SER A 380 5.19 12.07 -17.90
CA SER A 380 5.51 13.38 -17.32
C SER A 380 6.96 13.43 -16.82
N TRP A 381 7.45 12.36 -16.17
CA TRP A 381 8.85 12.23 -15.82
C TRP A 381 9.78 12.24 -17.04
N LYS A 382 9.44 11.50 -18.11
CA LYS A 382 10.20 11.49 -19.39
C LYS A 382 10.26 12.88 -20.02
N SER A 383 9.13 13.58 -20.05
CA SER A 383 9.03 14.94 -20.62
C SER A 383 9.90 15.91 -19.84
N ALA A 384 9.86 15.84 -18.50
CA ALA A 384 10.69 16.64 -17.63
C ALA A 384 12.18 16.33 -17.81
N ALA A 385 12.55 15.05 -17.94
CA ALA A 385 13.93 14.63 -18.19
C ALA A 385 14.45 15.10 -19.55
N GLY A 386 13.62 15.12 -20.60
CA GLY A 386 13.99 15.61 -21.93
C GLY A 386 14.38 17.09 -21.97
N THR A 387 14.00 17.86 -20.94
CA THR A 387 14.44 19.27 -20.77
C THR A 387 15.76 19.42 -20.02
N THR A 388 16.29 18.32 -19.47
CA THR A 388 17.52 18.29 -18.68
C THR A 388 18.58 17.50 -19.44
N SER A 389 19.81 18.00 -19.53
CA SER A 389 20.91 17.33 -20.26
C SER A 389 21.42 16.03 -19.60
N THR A 390 20.65 15.42 -18.69
CA THR A 390 21.07 14.31 -17.85
C THR A 390 20.90 12.97 -18.57
N GLN A 391 21.98 12.49 -19.20
CA GLN A 391 22.08 11.22 -19.94
C GLN A 391 21.89 9.93 -19.09
N ASN A 392 21.34 10.00 -17.88
CA ASN A 392 21.47 8.93 -16.88
C ASN A 392 20.14 8.37 -16.33
N TRP A 393 19.01 8.65 -16.99
CA TRP A 393 17.70 8.17 -16.54
C TRP A 393 17.15 7.09 -17.47
N THR A 394 16.59 6.04 -16.89
CA THR A 394 15.97 4.92 -17.60
C THR A 394 14.50 4.85 -17.20
N PHE A 395 13.62 4.65 -18.18
CA PHE A 395 12.17 4.59 -17.96
C PHE A 395 11.62 3.31 -18.57
N ILE A 396 10.94 2.51 -17.75
CA ILE A 396 10.40 1.22 -18.16
C ILE A 396 8.94 1.14 -17.76
N ASN A 397 8.08 0.80 -18.72
CA ASN A 397 6.67 0.54 -18.48
C ASN A 397 6.40 -0.95 -18.70
N TYR A 398 5.86 -1.62 -17.68
CA TYR A 398 5.45 -3.01 -17.74
C TYR A 398 3.91 -3.07 -17.91
N PRO A 399 3.39 -3.40 -19.11
CA PRO A 399 1.99 -3.18 -19.45
C PRO A 399 0.98 -3.89 -18.55
N LYS A 400 1.34 -5.04 -17.97
CA LYS A 400 0.44 -5.89 -17.17
C LYS A 400 0.42 -5.55 -15.68
N LEU A 401 1.41 -4.82 -15.19
CA LEU A 401 1.57 -4.57 -13.76
C LEU A 401 0.51 -3.60 -13.24
N ASN A 402 -0.02 -3.93 -12.07
CA ASN A 402 -0.75 -3.01 -11.23
C ASN A 402 0.20 -2.26 -10.26
N HIS A 403 -0.37 -1.43 -9.39
CA HIS A 403 0.38 -0.58 -8.48
C HIS A 403 1.37 -1.36 -7.59
N ILE A 404 0.94 -2.50 -7.05
CA ILE A 404 1.74 -3.30 -6.11
C ILE A 404 2.70 -4.28 -6.81
N GLY A 405 2.98 -4.05 -8.10
CA GLY A 405 3.95 -4.82 -8.87
C GLY A 405 3.50 -6.23 -9.23
N ILE A 406 2.19 -6.50 -9.28
CA ILE A 406 1.65 -7.81 -9.70
C ILE A 406 1.05 -7.70 -11.09
N GLU A 407 1.29 -8.70 -11.93
CA GLU A 407 0.65 -8.79 -13.25
C GLU A 407 -0.86 -9.09 -13.12
N GLY A 408 -1.64 -8.45 -13.98
CA GLY A 408 -3.05 -8.77 -14.13
C GLY A 408 -3.58 -8.41 -15.52
N GLU A 409 -4.88 -8.57 -15.68
CA GLU A 409 -5.55 -8.43 -16.97
C GLU A 409 -6.79 -7.53 -16.86
N GLY A 410 -7.17 -6.88 -17.97
CA GLY A 410 -8.34 -6.03 -18.03
C GLY A 410 -8.26 -4.80 -17.12
N VAL A 411 -9.42 -4.35 -16.65
CA VAL A 411 -9.55 -3.17 -15.76
C VAL A 411 -8.95 -3.48 -14.40
N SER A 412 -8.04 -2.62 -13.93
CA SER A 412 -7.45 -2.70 -12.61
C SER A 412 -8.35 -2.00 -11.60
N LEU A 413 -8.67 -2.67 -10.51
CA LEU A 413 -9.51 -2.15 -9.43
C LEU A 413 -8.88 -2.57 -8.08
N PRO A 414 -9.23 -1.91 -6.96
CA PRO A 414 -8.69 -2.27 -5.64
C PRO A 414 -8.88 -3.75 -5.27
N SER A 415 -9.93 -4.41 -5.77
CA SER A 415 -10.19 -5.83 -5.55
C SER A 415 -9.14 -6.76 -6.19
N GLU A 416 -8.34 -6.27 -7.14
CA GLU A 416 -7.25 -7.04 -7.73
C GLU A 416 -6.13 -7.32 -6.73
N TYR A 417 -5.91 -6.44 -5.75
CA TYR A 417 -4.85 -6.62 -4.74
C TYR A 417 -5.11 -7.77 -3.77
N GLU A 418 -6.31 -8.34 -3.79
CA GLU A 418 -6.66 -9.54 -3.03
C GLU A 418 -6.28 -10.83 -3.78
N LYS A 419 -5.91 -10.73 -5.07
CA LYS A 419 -5.44 -11.87 -5.85
C LYS A 419 -3.98 -12.19 -5.47
N PRO A 420 -3.63 -13.47 -5.27
CA PRO A 420 -2.25 -13.86 -5.11
C PRO A 420 -1.39 -13.48 -6.31
N GLY A 421 -0.17 -13.05 -6.04
CA GLY A 421 0.83 -12.73 -7.04
C GLY A 421 2.11 -12.19 -6.42
N ASN A 422 3.17 -12.19 -7.21
CA ASN A 422 4.51 -11.77 -6.83
C ASN A 422 5.08 -10.81 -7.89
N VAL A 423 6.13 -10.07 -7.54
CA VAL A 423 6.83 -9.15 -8.46
C VAL A 423 7.62 -9.93 -9.51
N PRO A 424 7.31 -9.83 -10.82
CA PRO A 424 7.98 -10.57 -11.89
C PRO A 424 9.53 -10.54 -11.87
N LEU A 425 10.14 -11.64 -12.31
CA LEU A 425 11.60 -11.84 -12.32
C LEU A 425 12.35 -10.77 -13.13
N ASP A 426 11.83 -10.39 -14.30
CA ASP A 426 12.45 -9.40 -15.18
C ASP A 426 12.61 -8.04 -14.50
N ILE A 427 11.65 -7.61 -13.69
CA ILE A 427 11.73 -6.39 -12.87
C ILE A 427 12.86 -6.51 -11.85
N LEU A 428 12.94 -7.64 -11.14
CA LEU A 428 13.97 -7.88 -10.12
C LEU A 428 15.37 -7.83 -10.74
N LEU A 429 15.55 -8.50 -11.88
CA LEU A 429 16.80 -8.49 -12.64
C LEU A 429 17.14 -7.10 -13.18
N GLN A 430 16.14 -6.34 -13.62
CA GLN A 430 16.33 -4.99 -14.12
C GLN A 430 16.79 -4.03 -13.01
N ILE A 431 16.22 -4.15 -11.81
CA ILE A 431 16.63 -3.36 -10.64
C ILE A 431 18.03 -3.80 -10.19
N ALA A 432 18.30 -5.10 -10.09
CA ALA A 432 19.62 -5.61 -9.71
C ALA A 432 20.71 -5.12 -10.68
N SER A 433 20.45 -5.22 -12.00
CA SER A 433 21.36 -4.75 -13.04
C SER A 433 21.67 -3.26 -12.91
N PHE A 434 20.64 -2.42 -12.69
CA PHE A 434 20.83 -0.97 -12.48
C PHE A 434 21.68 -0.62 -11.25
N VAL A 435 21.62 -1.45 -10.21
CA VAL A 435 22.38 -1.25 -8.97
C VAL A 435 23.83 -1.72 -9.12
N LEU A 436 24.06 -2.81 -9.86
CA LEU A 436 25.37 -3.44 -10.01
C LEU A 436 26.24 -2.82 -11.11
N TYR A 437 25.61 -2.29 -12.17
CA TYR A 437 26.27 -1.74 -13.35
C TYR A 437 25.70 -0.36 -13.63
#